data_AF-A0A3M7MJ04-F1
#
_entry.id   AF-A0A3M7MJ04-F1
#
_cell.length_a   1.000
_cell.length_b   1.000
_cell.length_c   1.000
_cell.angle_alpha   90.00
_cell.angle_beta   90.00
_cell.angle_gamma   90.00
#
_symmetry.space_group_name_H-M   'P 1'
#
loop_
_entity.id
_entity.type
_entity.pdbx_description
1 polymer ?
#
loop_
_entity_poly.entity_id
_entity_poly.type
_entity_poly.pdbx_seq_one_letter_code
_entity_poly.pdbx_strand_id
1 'polypeptide(L)'
;MPTKLMLSFVAMDFLFAGCGGLLLGFSLMSEQSMRASPTVDNVTQNLLLGQCPLTAGVVNSIFVFVTFLLSLPALFIPTNRGWLRTQGWLVIVCATFTLGLGVAIWVETLQTRQNLSVLWGRETPLIQSLLQQKFDCCGYVNSTTPPFVQDSTCLNTLVAAQKGGCIGKFSSYANKYLDRVFTAAFGIVGIDIILVLCVAMVLKYRQEQERYRHIDEKNGVGGI
;
A
#
# COMPACT_ATOMS: atom_id res chain seq x y z
N MET A 1 -23.05 -9.04 -27.90
CA MET A 1 -22.86 -7.68 -27.34
C MET A 1 -22.34 -7.80 -25.92
N PRO A 2 -21.38 -6.98 -25.47
CA PRO A 2 -20.91 -7.04 -24.08
C PRO A 2 -22.06 -6.67 -23.14
N THR A 3 -22.38 -7.56 -22.20
CA THR A 3 -23.39 -7.30 -21.18
C THR A 3 -22.90 -6.24 -20.21
N LYS A 4 -23.82 -5.53 -19.54
CA LYS A 4 -23.48 -4.54 -18.49
C LYS A 4 -22.56 -5.15 -17.42
N LEU A 5 -22.75 -6.43 -17.11
CA LEU A 5 -21.91 -7.20 -16.19
C LEU A 5 -20.46 -7.35 -16.66
N MET A 6 -20.24 -7.66 -17.95
CA MET A 6 -18.90 -7.77 -18.52
C MET A 6 -18.19 -6.41 -18.53
N LEU A 7 -18.92 -5.32 -18.78
CA LEU A 7 -18.36 -3.97 -18.72
C LEU A 7 -17.94 -3.59 -17.29
N SER A 8 -18.76 -3.88 -16.27
CA SER A 8 -18.40 -3.64 -14.88
C SER A 8 -17.19 -4.47 -14.43
N PHE A 9 -17.09 -5.72 -14.88
CA PHE A 9 -15.92 -6.55 -14.60
C PHE A 9 -14.65 -5.95 -15.21
N VAL A 10 -14.68 -5.57 -16.50
CA VAL A 10 -13.54 -4.93 -17.17
C VAL A 10 -13.12 -3.64 -16.46
N ALA A 11 -14.08 -2.79 -16.08
CA ALA A 11 -13.78 -1.56 -15.34
C ALA A 11 -13.08 -1.84 -14.00
N MET A 12 -13.57 -2.81 -13.24
CA MET A 12 -12.95 -3.21 -11.96
C MET A 12 -11.57 -3.86 -12.14
N ASP A 13 -11.37 -4.61 -13.22
CA ASP A 13 -10.09 -5.24 -13.54
C ASP A 13 -9.02 -4.20 -13.91
N PHE A 14 -9.40 -3.13 -14.63
CA PHE A 14 -8.52 -1.98 -14.85
C PHE A 14 -8.24 -1.18 -13.58
N LEU A 15 -9.23 -1.02 -12.69
CA LEU A 15 -9.02 -0.38 -11.39
C LEU A 15 -8.05 -1.18 -10.52
N PHE A 16 -8.17 -2.51 -10.52
CA PHE A 16 -7.24 -3.42 -9.85
C PHE A 16 -5.81 -3.26 -10.38
N ALA A 17 -5.62 -3.26 -11.71
CA ALA A 17 -4.32 -2.99 -12.32
C ALA A 17 -3.80 -1.59 -11.96
N GLY A 18 -4.68 -0.58 -11.91
CA GLY A 18 -4.36 0.77 -11.46
C GLY A 18 -3.86 0.80 -10.01
N CYS A 19 -4.46 0.01 -9.12
CA CYS A 19 -3.99 -0.14 -7.74
C CYS A 19 -2.61 -0.79 -7.67
N GLY A 20 -2.34 -1.80 -8.51
CA GLY A 20 -1.00 -2.38 -8.66
C GLY A 20 0.03 -1.35 -9.11
N GLY A 21 -0.35 -0.47 -10.03
CA GLY A 21 0.47 0.67 -10.47
C GLY A 21 0.73 1.70 -9.37
N LEU A 22 -0.28 2.04 -8.57
CA LEU A 22 -0.12 2.93 -7.41
C LEU A 22 0.82 2.32 -6.36
N LEU A 23 0.66 1.03 -6.04
CA LEU A 23 1.57 0.31 -5.13
C LEU A 23 3.01 0.31 -5.66
N LEU A 24 3.20 0.05 -6.96
CA LEU A 24 4.52 0.00 -7.57
C LEU A 24 5.16 1.39 -7.58
N GLY A 25 4.40 2.41 -7.98
CA GLY A 25 4.83 3.80 -8.00
C GLY A 25 5.24 4.27 -6.62
N PHE A 26 4.42 4.01 -5.60
CA PHE A 26 4.75 4.31 -4.21
C PHE A 26 6.05 3.61 -3.77
N SER A 27 6.19 2.31 -4.03
CA SER A 27 7.40 1.56 -3.64
C SER A 27 8.66 2.11 -4.30
N LEU A 28 8.63 2.34 -5.62
CA LEU A 28 9.80 2.82 -6.38
C LEU A 28 10.15 4.27 -6.06
N MET A 29 9.17 5.16 -5.97
CA MET A 29 9.41 6.56 -5.61
C MET A 29 9.94 6.69 -4.18
N SER A 30 9.45 5.85 -3.27
CA SER A 30 9.95 5.81 -1.89
C SER A 30 11.38 5.29 -1.82
N GLU A 31 11.71 4.23 -2.57
CA GLU A 31 13.09 3.73 -2.65
C GLU A 31 14.05 4.76 -3.24
N GLN A 32 13.64 5.46 -4.29
CA GLN A 32 14.41 6.56 -4.86
C GLN A 32 14.60 7.71 -3.85
N SER A 33 13.56 8.05 -3.09
CA SER A 33 13.62 9.11 -2.07
C SER A 33 14.58 8.76 -0.94
N MET A 34 14.62 7.50 -0.51
CA MET A 34 15.56 7.02 0.51
C MET A 34 17.03 7.08 0.04
N ARG A 35 17.29 6.96 -1.26
CA ARG A 35 18.65 7.08 -1.83
C ARG A 35 19.09 8.53 -2.01
N ALA A 36 18.17 9.48 -1.97
CA ALA A 36 18.49 10.90 -2.05
C ALA A 36 19.17 11.39 -0.75
N SER A 37 20.03 12.40 -0.87
CA SER A 37 20.69 12.99 0.30
C SER A 37 19.64 13.55 1.27
N PRO A 38 19.82 13.32 2.59
CA PRO A 38 18.87 13.78 3.59
C PRO A 38 18.94 15.31 3.71
N THR A 39 17.78 15.93 3.65
CA THR A 39 17.53 17.37 3.83
C THR A 39 16.48 17.56 4.91
N VAL A 40 16.35 18.78 5.41
CA VAL A 40 15.36 19.13 6.45
C VAL A 40 13.93 18.76 6.03
N ASP A 41 13.63 18.76 4.73
CA ASP A 41 12.28 18.48 4.22
C ASP A 41 11.97 17.00 4.02
N ASN A 42 12.95 16.19 3.60
CA ASN A 42 12.73 14.77 3.28
C ASN A 42 13.13 13.82 4.42
N VAL A 43 13.91 14.27 5.41
CA VAL A 43 14.52 13.40 6.44
C VAL A 43 13.47 12.55 7.17
N THR A 44 12.36 13.16 7.58
CA THR A 44 11.30 12.47 8.32
C THR A 44 10.60 11.43 7.45
N GLN A 45 10.36 11.74 6.18
CA GLN A 45 9.71 10.81 5.25
C GLN A 45 10.63 9.64 4.94
N ASN A 46 11.89 9.91 4.61
CA ASN A 46 12.89 8.87 4.33
C ASN A 46 13.04 7.90 5.52
N LEU A 47 13.03 8.43 6.74
CA LEU A 47 13.15 7.64 7.96
C LEU A 47 11.94 6.71 8.19
N LEU A 48 10.72 7.21 7.95
CA LEU A 48 9.49 6.42 8.08
C LEU A 48 9.35 5.40 6.95
N LEU A 49 9.75 5.77 5.73
CA LEU A 49 9.75 4.88 4.57
C LEU A 49 10.70 3.69 4.76
N GLY A 50 11.80 3.87 5.49
CA GLY A 50 12.72 2.79 5.85
C GLY A 50 12.11 1.70 6.72
N GLN A 51 10.99 1.99 7.40
CA GLN A 51 10.23 1.00 8.17
C GLN A 51 9.17 0.26 7.32
N CYS A 52 8.86 0.77 6.13
CA CYS A 52 7.86 0.16 5.25
C CYS A 52 8.47 -1.01 4.46
N PRO A 53 7.75 -2.14 4.30
CA PRO A 53 8.20 -3.28 3.50
C PRO A 53 8.10 -3.00 1.98
N LEU A 54 8.90 -2.05 1.49
CA LEU A 54 8.84 -1.51 0.12
C LEU A 54 9.06 -2.60 -0.95
N THR A 55 10.02 -3.51 -0.72
CA THR A 55 10.29 -4.65 -1.60
C THR A 55 9.09 -5.58 -1.69
N ALA A 56 8.41 -5.84 -0.59
CA ALA A 56 7.20 -6.66 -0.59
C ALA A 56 6.07 -5.96 -1.38
N GLY A 57 5.98 -4.63 -1.31
CA GLY A 57 5.10 -3.84 -2.16
C GLY A 57 5.36 -4.04 -3.66
N VAL A 58 6.63 -4.00 -4.09
CA VAL A 58 7.01 -4.26 -5.50
C VAL A 58 6.60 -5.67 -5.93
N VAL A 59 6.90 -6.68 -5.09
CA VAL A 59 6.53 -8.07 -5.37
C VAL A 59 5.02 -8.23 -5.52
N ASN A 60 4.24 -7.61 -4.65
CA ASN A 60 2.78 -7.65 -4.73
C ASN A 60 2.25 -6.99 -6.01
N SER A 61 2.81 -5.85 -6.42
CA SER A 61 2.45 -5.21 -7.68
C SER A 61 2.72 -6.10 -8.90
N ILE A 62 3.81 -6.86 -8.90
CA ILE A 62 4.08 -7.84 -9.97
C ILE A 62 2.96 -8.90 -10.01
N PHE A 63 2.55 -9.43 -8.86
CA PHE A 63 1.43 -10.38 -8.80
C PHE A 63 0.13 -9.77 -9.31
N VAL A 64 -0.17 -8.52 -8.98
CA VAL A 64 -1.35 -7.79 -9.50
C VAL A 64 -1.31 -7.71 -11.02
N PHE A 65 -0.19 -7.29 -11.62
CA PHE A 65 -0.08 -7.19 -13.08
C PHE A 65 -0.15 -8.54 -13.78
N VAL A 66 0.48 -9.59 -13.22
CA VAL A 66 0.35 -10.95 -13.75
C VAL A 66 -1.10 -11.42 -13.68
N THR A 67 -1.78 -11.17 -12.56
CA THR A 67 -3.20 -11.51 -12.37
C THR A 67 -4.09 -10.79 -13.37
N PHE A 68 -3.83 -9.51 -13.64
CA PHE A 68 -4.50 -8.74 -14.67
C PHE A 68 -4.25 -9.32 -16.07
N LEU A 69 -3.01 -9.66 -16.43
CA LEU A 69 -2.73 -10.27 -17.74
C LEU A 69 -3.45 -11.62 -17.92
N LEU A 70 -3.62 -12.39 -16.84
CA LEU A 70 -4.37 -13.65 -16.84
C LEU A 70 -5.89 -13.45 -17.02
N SER A 71 -6.41 -12.24 -16.80
CA SER A 71 -7.81 -11.91 -17.07
C SER A 71 -8.09 -11.78 -18.58
N LEU A 72 -7.09 -11.40 -19.39
CA LEU A 72 -7.27 -11.11 -20.81
C LEU A 72 -7.76 -12.34 -21.59
N PRO A 73 -7.16 -13.54 -21.47
CA PRO A 73 -7.71 -14.75 -22.10
C PRO A 73 -9.13 -15.07 -21.60
N ALA A 74 -9.44 -14.78 -20.34
CA ALA A 74 -10.78 -15.01 -19.78
C ALA A 74 -11.84 -14.09 -20.42
N LEU A 75 -11.45 -12.89 -20.88
CA LEU A 75 -12.32 -11.97 -21.62
C LEU A 75 -12.56 -12.42 -23.06
N PHE A 76 -11.51 -12.86 -23.77
CA PHE A 76 -11.60 -13.23 -25.19
C PHE A 76 -12.11 -14.66 -25.43
N ILE A 77 -11.94 -15.57 -24.47
CA ILE A 77 -12.34 -16.98 -24.59
C ILE A 77 -13.47 -17.26 -23.58
N PRO A 78 -14.73 -16.87 -23.87
CA PRO A 78 -15.84 -17.00 -22.94
C PRO A 78 -16.18 -18.45 -22.57
N THR A 79 -15.79 -19.41 -23.41
CA THR A 79 -16.03 -20.85 -23.23
C THR A 79 -15.13 -21.49 -22.16
N ASN A 80 -14.00 -20.88 -21.81
CA ASN A 80 -13.07 -21.46 -20.84
C ASN A 80 -13.17 -20.76 -19.47
N ARG A 81 -14.00 -21.32 -18.58
CA ARG A 81 -14.19 -20.84 -17.20
C ARG A 81 -12.96 -21.01 -16.30
N GLY A 82 -11.99 -21.84 -16.71
CA GLY A 82 -10.78 -22.12 -15.93
C GLY A 82 -9.95 -20.87 -15.67
N TRP A 83 -9.70 -20.06 -16.70
CA TRP A 83 -8.92 -18.83 -16.59
C TRP A 83 -9.52 -17.83 -15.59
N LEU A 84 -10.84 -17.61 -15.67
CA LEU A 84 -11.54 -16.69 -14.79
C LEU A 84 -11.52 -17.16 -13.33
N ARG A 85 -11.59 -18.49 -13.10
CA ARG A 85 -11.46 -19.08 -11.76
C ARG A 85 -10.03 -18.92 -11.22
N THR A 86 -9.01 -19.17 -12.04
CA THR A 86 -7.61 -18.99 -11.66
C THR A 86 -7.32 -17.53 -11.32
N GLN A 87 -7.77 -16.59 -12.16
CA GLN A 87 -7.68 -15.16 -11.87
C GLN A 87 -8.32 -14.82 -10.52
N GLY A 88 -9.56 -15.26 -10.26
CA GLY A 88 -10.24 -15.00 -9.00
C GLY A 88 -9.46 -15.45 -7.77
N TRP A 89 -8.85 -16.63 -7.81
CA TRP A 89 -7.98 -17.12 -6.72
C TRP A 89 -6.70 -16.28 -6.57
N LEU A 90 -6.10 -15.85 -7.67
CA LEU A 90 -4.92 -14.98 -7.63
C LEU A 90 -5.25 -13.59 -7.07
N VAL A 91 -6.43 -13.04 -7.38
CA VAL A 91 -6.89 -11.78 -6.75
C VAL A 91 -7.01 -11.95 -5.23
N ILE A 92 -7.52 -13.09 -4.74
CA ILE A 92 -7.58 -13.37 -3.29
C ILE A 92 -6.17 -13.40 -2.68
N VAL A 93 -5.20 -14.02 -3.36
CA VAL A 93 -3.80 -14.04 -2.91
C VAL A 93 -3.24 -12.62 -2.84
N CYS A 94 -3.45 -11.80 -3.89
CA CYS A 94 -3.04 -10.39 -3.91
C CYS A 94 -3.70 -9.61 -2.76
N ALA A 95 -5.00 -9.76 -2.55
CA ALA A 95 -5.75 -9.10 -1.48
C ALA A 95 -5.20 -9.46 -0.09
N THR A 96 -4.90 -10.74 0.13
CA THR A 96 -4.34 -11.22 1.40
C THR A 96 -2.94 -10.67 1.63
N PHE A 97 -2.12 -10.60 0.57
CA PHE A 97 -0.78 -10.03 0.64
C PHE A 97 -0.84 -8.53 0.93
N THR A 98 -1.65 -7.76 0.18
CA THR A 98 -1.86 -6.32 0.41
C THR A 98 -2.38 -6.05 1.82
N LEU A 99 -3.31 -6.87 2.30
CA LEU A 99 -3.84 -6.79 3.65
C LEU A 99 -2.72 -7.01 4.70
N GLY A 100 -1.87 -8.01 4.49
CA GLY A 100 -0.72 -8.26 5.36
C GLY A 100 0.23 -7.06 5.44
N LEU A 101 0.52 -6.41 4.31
CA LEU A 101 1.32 -5.18 4.28
C LEU A 101 0.64 -4.04 5.05
N GLY A 102 -0.66 -3.82 4.81
CA GLY A 102 -1.45 -2.80 5.49
C GLY A 102 -1.48 -3.01 7.02
N VAL A 103 -1.69 -4.26 7.45
CA VAL A 103 -1.68 -4.63 8.88
C VAL A 103 -0.30 -4.44 9.50
N ALA A 104 0.79 -4.82 8.81
CA ALA A 104 2.14 -4.61 9.32
C ALA A 104 2.44 -3.13 9.57
N ILE A 105 2.09 -2.25 8.62
CA ILE A 105 2.26 -0.80 8.76
C ILE A 105 1.31 -0.25 9.85
N TRP A 106 0.09 -0.76 9.94
CA TRP A 106 -0.86 -0.36 10.97
C TRP A 106 -0.35 -0.69 12.39
N VAL A 107 0.26 -1.86 12.60
CA VAL A 107 0.86 -2.22 13.90
C VAL A 107 1.96 -1.24 14.30
N GLU A 108 2.80 -0.79 13.35
CA GLU A 108 3.81 0.25 13.60
C GLU A 108 3.19 1.56 14.10
N THR A 109 1.96 1.90 13.67
CA THR A 109 1.27 3.10 14.15
C THR A 109 0.82 3.01 15.60
N LEU A 110 0.49 1.80 16.09
CA LEU A 110 0.12 1.58 17.49
C LEU A 110 1.32 1.74 18.44
N GLN A 111 2.53 1.44 17.96
CA GLN A 111 3.77 1.46 18.74
C GLN A 111 4.70 2.61 18.35
N THR A 112 4.21 3.65 17.65
CA THR A 112 5.05 4.72 17.10
C THR A 112 5.99 5.31 18.13
N ARG A 113 5.52 5.66 19.34
CA ARG A 113 6.39 6.29 20.35
C ARG A 113 7.56 5.41 20.80
N GLN A 114 7.33 4.11 20.89
CA GLN A 114 8.36 3.14 21.28
C GLN A 114 9.32 2.89 20.11
N ASN A 115 8.82 2.72 18.90
CA ASN A 115 9.65 2.42 17.74
C ASN A 115 10.48 3.64 17.30
N LEU A 116 9.91 4.84 17.39
CA LEU A 116 10.61 6.08 17.07
C LEU A 116 11.76 6.39 18.05
N SER A 117 11.69 5.93 19.30
CA SER A 117 12.77 6.17 20.28
C SER A 117 14.00 5.31 19.96
N VAL A 118 13.75 4.05 19.60
CA VAL A 118 14.79 3.11 19.14
C VAL A 118 15.38 3.59 17.81
N LEU A 119 14.53 4.05 16.89
CA LEU A 119 14.95 4.59 15.61
C LEU A 119 15.84 5.82 15.79
N TRP A 120 15.38 6.81 16.58
CA TRP A 120 16.16 8.01 16.89
C TRP A 120 17.54 7.68 17.45
N GLY A 121 17.65 6.71 18.36
CA GLY A 121 18.92 6.31 18.97
C GLY A 121 19.88 5.58 18.03
N ARG A 122 19.39 5.03 16.92
CA ARG A 122 20.22 4.36 15.89
C ARG A 122 20.66 5.30 14.78
N GLU A 123 19.94 6.40 14.59
CA GLU A 123 20.23 7.37 13.54
C GLU A 123 21.51 8.16 13.79
N THR A 124 22.10 8.64 12.69
CA THR A 124 23.34 9.44 12.75
C THR A 124 23.09 10.84 13.32
N PRO A 125 24.11 11.51 13.90
CA PRO A 125 23.98 12.88 14.40
C PRO A 125 23.48 13.88 13.35
N LEU A 126 23.81 13.65 12.08
CA LEU A 126 23.31 14.46 10.96
C LEU A 126 21.79 14.37 10.83
N ILE A 127 21.24 13.15 10.83
CA ILE A 127 19.79 12.92 10.72
C ILE A 127 19.07 13.49 11.95
N GLN A 128 19.63 13.30 13.15
CA GLN A 128 19.10 13.87 14.37
C GLN A 128 19.06 15.40 14.33
N SER A 129 20.12 16.05 13.83
CA SER A 129 20.13 17.51 13.62
C SER A 129 19.07 17.96 12.61
N LEU A 130 18.96 17.28 11.47
CA LEU A 130 17.94 17.63 10.46
C LEU A 130 16.52 17.50 11.02
N LEU A 131 16.25 16.51 11.87
CA LEU A 131 14.98 16.36 12.58
C LEU A 131 14.75 17.47 13.61
N GLN A 132 15.79 17.88 14.35
CA GLN A 132 15.73 19.00 15.30
C GLN A 132 15.40 20.32 14.58
N GLN A 133 16.03 20.56 13.44
CA GLN A 133 15.73 21.70 12.58
C GLN A 133 14.31 21.64 12.00
N LYS A 134 13.87 20.47 11.53
CA LYS A 134 12.54 20.30 10.93
C LYS A 134 11.39 20.54 11.90
N PHE A 135 11.53 20.03 13.13
CA PHE A 135 10.46 20.07 14.12
C PHE A 135 10.61 21.22 15.12
N ASP A 136 11.68 22.00 15.06
CA ASP A 136 11.97 23.07 16.00
C ASP A 136 11.93 22.56 17.46
N CYS A 137 12.82 21.62 17.76
CA CYS A 137 12.91 20.90 19.04
C CYS A 137 14.35 20.43 19.29
N CYS A 138 14.69 20.09 20.54
CA CYS A 138 16.05 19.70 20.93
C CYS A 138 16.04 18.40 21.74
N GLY A 139 16.81 17.41 21.28
CA GLY A 139 16.82 16.06 21.84
C GLY A 139 15.50 15.29 21.60
N TYR A 140 15.39 14.06 22.10
CA TYR A 140 14.21 13.22 21.82
C TYR A 140 13.11 13.41 22.87
N VAL A 141 13.36 13.02 24.14
CA VAL A 141 12.39 13.18 25.23
C VAL A 141 12.49 14.59 25.82
N ASN A 142 13.72 15.04 26.01
CA ASN A 142 14.12 16.36 26.48
C ASN A 142 15.48 16.70 25.86
N SER A 143 16.05 17.85 26.21
CA SER A 143 17.35 18.29 25.69
C SER A 143 18.53 17.41 26.13
N THR A 144 18.39 16.62 27.19
CA THR A 144 19.51 15.85 27.77
C THR A 144 19.47 14.35 27.45
N THR A 145 18.34 13.80 27.00
CA THR A 145 18.13 12.35 26.86
C THR A 145 17.36 12.00 25.57
N PRO A 146 18.04 11.42 24.57
CA PRO A 146 19.49 11.53 24.31
C PRO A 146 19.89 13.00 24.10
N PRO A 147 21.18 13.35 24.31
CA PRO A 147 21.64 14.73 24.21
C PRO A 147 21.35 15.31 22.83
N PHE A 148 20.95 16.58 22.79
CA PHE A 148 20.74 17.29 21.52
C PHE A 148 22.04 17.43 20.73
N VAL A 149 21.92 17.56 19.40
CA VAL A 149 23.06 17.83 18.54
C VAL A 149 23.11 19.34 18.36
N GLN A 150 24.28 19.94 18.54
CA GLN A 150 24.40 21.39 18.39
C GLN A 150 24.25 21.76 16.92
N ASP A 151 23.23 22.56 16.60
CA ASP A 151 22.89 22.98 15.25
C ASP A 151 22.28 24.39 15.24
N SER A 152 21.75 24.81 14.09
CA SER A 152 21.14 26.13 13.91
C SER A 152 19.90 26.38 14.79
N THR A 153 19.27 25.32 15.31
CA THR A 153 18.09 25.39 16.16
C THR A 153 18.45 25.28 17.64
N CYS A 154 19.34 24.33 17.97
CA CYS A 154 19.80 24.03 19.31
C CYS A 154 21.21 24.60 19.52
N LEU A 155 21.33 25.93 19.56
CA LEU A 155 22.61 26.65 19.61
C LEU A 155 23.41 26.36 20.88
N ASN A 156 22.74 26.25 22.03
CA ASN A 156 23.34 26.00 23.33
C ASN A 156 22.34 25.34 24.28
N THR A 157 22.81 24.89 25.44
CA THR A 157 21.99 24.18 26.43
C THR A 157 20.81 25.01 26.95
N LEU A 158 20.96 26.33 27.04
CA LEU A 158 19.90 27.24 27.50
C LEU A 158 18.75 27.34 26.48
N VAL A 159 19.08 27.53 25.20
CA VAL A 159 18.10 27.54 24.11
C VAL A 159 17.43 26.17 23.97
N ALA A 160 18.21 25.09 24.07
CA ALA A 160 17.69 23.73 23.99
C ALA A 160 16.70 23.41 25.13
N ALA A 161 16.95 23.89 26.34
CA ALA A 161 16.04 23.72 27.47
C ALA A 161 14.69 24.43 27.26
N GLN A 162 14.63 25.51 26.48
CA GLN A 162 13.40 26.25 26.20
C GLN A 162 12.51 25.59 25.10
N LYS A 163 13.10 24.88 24.14
CA LYS A 163 12.36 24.27 23.01
C LYS A 163 11.69 22.94 23.31
N GLY A 164 12.19 22.19 24.31
CA GLY A 164 11.68 20.86 24.66
C GLY A 164 12.03 19.76 23.64
N GLY A 165 11.62 18.51 23.94
CA GLY A 165 11.97 17.33 23.14
C GLY A 165 11.13 17.13 21.87
N CYS A 166 11.71 16.42 20.89
CA CYS A 166 11.10 16.18 19.58
C CYS A 166 9.98 15.12 19.56
N ILE A 167 9.86 14.28 20.60
CA ILE A 167 8.95 13.11 20.61
C ILE A 167 7.50 13.44 20.22
N GLY A 168 6.94 14.55 20.73
CA GLY A 168 5.54 14.89 20.48
C GLY A 168 5.27 15.27 19.03
N LYS A 169 6.08 16.19 18.49
CA LYS A 169 5.95 16.66 17.10
C LYS A 169 6.29 15.56 16.11
N PHE A 170 7.35 14.79 16.37
CA PHE A 170 7.77 13.69 15.52
C PHE A 170 6.74 12.55 15.49
N SER A 171 6.23 12.12 16.66
CA SER A 171 5.19 11.09 16.74
C SER A 171 3.89 11.54 16.07
N SER A 172 3.50 12.81 16.20
CA SER A 172 2.29 13.33 15.52
C SER A 172 2.42 13.29 14.00
N TYR A 173 3.58 13.66 13.46
CA TYR A 173 3.85 13.58 12.02
C TYR A 173 3.86 12.13 11.54
N ALA A 174 4.59 11.25 12.24
CA ALA A 174 4.70 9.84 11.90
C ALA A 174 3.33 9.16 11.86
N ASN A 175 2.50 9.37 12.88
CA ASN A 175 1.14 8.83 12.92
C ASN A 175 0.30 9.31 11.73
N LYS A 176 0.29 10.60 11.42
CA LYS A 176 -0.48 11.13 10.28
C LYS A 176 0.02 10.59 8.94
N TYR A 177 1.33 10.40 8.79
CA TYR A 177 1.91 9.88 7.57
C TYR A 177 1.57 8.40 7.37
N LEU A 178 1.85 7.57 8.38
CA LEU A 178 1.57 6.14 8.34
C LEU A 178 0.06 5.84 8.23
N ASP A 179 -0.79 6.66 8.86
CA ASP A 179 -2.26 6.58 8.76
C ASP A 179 -2.77 6.67 7.32
N ARG A 180 -2.23 7.62 6.55
CA ARG A 180 -2.56 7.74 5.12
C ARG A 180 -2.08 6.53 4.31
N VAL A 181 -0.88 6.03 4.61
CA VAL A 181 -0.29 4.90 3.88
C VAL A 181 -1.08 3.61 4.10
N PHE A 182 -1.35 3.24 5.37
CA PHE A 182 -2.10 2.02 5.63
C PHE A 182 -3.57 2.14 5.18
N THR A 183 -4.18 3.33 5.29
CA THR A 183 -5.55 3.56 4.81
C THR A 183 -5.64 3.37 3.30
N ALA A 184 -4.66 3.87 2.54
CA ALA A 184 -4.58 3.61 1.10
C ALA A 184 -4.43 2.12 0.80
N ALA A 185 -3.61 1.38 1.55
CA ALA A 185 -3.46 -0.06 1.40
C ALA A 185 -4.77 -0.82 1.66
N PHE A 186 -5.51 -0.49 2.72
CA PHE A 186 -6.83 -1.08 2.97
C PHE A 186 -7.87 -0.71 1.90
N GLY A 187 -7.78 0.50 1.34
CA GLY A 187 -8.60 0.92 0.20
C GLY A 187 -8.38 0.03 -1.04
N ILE A 188 -7.13 -0.34 -1.32
CA ILE A 188 -6.78 -1.28 -2.40
C ILE A 188 -7.37 -2.65 -2.14
N VAL A 189 -7.27 -3.17 -0.91
CA VAL A 189 -7.91 -4.45 -0.53
C VAL A 189 -9.42 -4.39 -0.78
N GLY A 190 -10.07 -3.26 -0.51
CA GLY A 190 -11.49 -3.07 -0.83
C GLY A 190 -11.81 -3.26 -2.31
N ILE A 191 -10.96 -2.73 -3.21
CA ILE A 191 -11.08 -2.91 -4.66
C ILE A 191 -10.86 -4.38 -5.04
N ASP A 192 -9.86 -5.04 -4.45
CA ASP A 192 -9.59 -6.46 -4.70
C ASP A 192 -10.81 -7.33 -4.36
N ILE A 193 -11.44 -7.10 -3.21
CA ILE A 193 -12.64 -7.84 -2.79
C ILE A 193 -13.82 -7.59 -3.74
N ILE A 194 -14.02 -6.35 -4.19
CA ILE A 194 -15.06 -6.05 -5.18
C ILE A 194 -14.79 -6.78 -6.49
N LEU A 195 -13.53 -6.82 -6.95
CA LEU A 195 -13.16 -7.58 -8.15
C LEU A 195 -13.44 -9.09 -7.99
N VAL A 196 -13.16 -9.67 -6.82
CA VAL A 196 -13.51 -11.08 -6.52
C VAL A 196 -15.01 -11.32 -6.66
N LEU A 197 -15.85 -10.40 -6.17
CA LEU A 197 -17.30 -10.49 -6.34
C LEU A 197 -17.70 -10.39 -7.82
N CYS A 198 -17.10 -9.48 -8.59
CA CYS A 198 -17.33 -9.39 -10.03
C CYS A 198 -16.95 -10.68 -10.76
N VAL A 199 -15.80 -11.29 -10.43
CA VAL A 199 -15.37 -12.58 -10.97
C VAL A 199 -16.40 -13.68 -10.67
N ALA A 200 -16.87 -13.76 -9.43
CA ALA A 200 -17.88 -14.73 -9.03
C ALA A 200 -19.20 -14.57 -9.79
N MET A 201 -19.66 -13.32 -9.98
CA MET A 201 -20.86 -13.02 -10.76
C MET A 201 -20.69 -13.41 -12.23
N VAL A 202 -19.56 -13.10 -12.87
CA VAL A 202 -19.30 -13.48 -14.27
C VAL A 202 -19.21 -15.00 -14.42
N LEU A 203 -18.58 -15.70 -13.47
CA LEU A 203 -18.53 -17.17 -13.46
C LEU A 203 -19.94 -17.78 -13.39
N LYS A 204 -20.80 -17.26 -12.51
CA LYS A 204 -22.19 -17.70 -12.38
C LYS A 204 -23.00 -17.40 -13.63
N TYR A 205 -22.86 -16.20 -14.19
CA TYR A 205 -23.53 -15.82 -15.43
C TYR A 205 -23.17 -16.76 -16.59
N ARG A 206 -21.87 -17.06 -16.80
CA ARG A 206 -21.43 -18.00 -17.84
C ARG A 206 -21.94 -19.42 -17.61
N GLN A 207 -21.99 -19.86 -16.35
CA GLN A 207 -22.53 -21.19 -16.00
C GLN A 207 -24.03 -21.29 -16.33
N GLU A 208 -24.80 -20.23 -16.11
CA GLU A 208 -26.22 -20.21 -16.48
C GLU A 208 -26.41 -20.22 -18.01
N GLN A 209 -25.62 -19.44 -18.75
CA GLN A 209 -25.67 -19.42 -20.22
C GLN A 209 -25.37 -20.81 -20.83
N GLU A 210 -24.35 -21.51 -20.33
CA GLU A 210 -24.07 -22.89 -20.75
C GLU A 210 -25.25 -23.83 -20.45
N ARG A 211 -25.89 -23.69 -19.29
CA ARG A 211 -27.06 -24.50 -18.94
C ARG A 211 -28.22 -24.25 -19.89
N TYR A 212 -28.51 -22.99 -20.22
CA TYR A 212 -29.58 -22.65 -21.16
C TYR A 212 -29.27 -23.21 -22.55
N ARG A 213 -28.02 -23.10 -23.03
CA ARG A 213 -27.60 -23.72 -24.30
C ARG A 213 -27.86 -25.23 -24.32
N HIS A 214 -27.55 -25.94 -23.24
CA HIS A 214 -27.84 -27.38 -23.13
C HIS A 214 -29.33 -27.72 -23.06
N ILE A 215 -30.18 -26.79 -22.59
CA ILE A 215 -31.64 -26.97 -22.60
C ILE A 215 -32.17 -26.76 -24.02
N ASP A 216 -31.69 -25.72 -24.72
CA ASP A 216 -32.10 -25.43 -26.10
C ASP A 216 -31.67 -26.55 -27.06
N GLU A 217 -30.45 -27.08 -26.90
CA GLU A 217 -29.96 -28.28 -27.60
C GLU A 217 -30.88 -29.49 -27.41
N LYS A 218 -31.45 -29.68 -26.21
CA LYS A 218 -32.38 -30.79 -25.93
C LYS A 218 -33.77 -30.56 -26.51
N ASN A 219 -34.20 -29.32 -26.65
CA ASN A 219 -35.53 -28.96 -27.15
C ASN A 219 -35.62 -28.93 -28.69
N GLY A 220 -34.53 -29.26 -29.40
CA GLY A 220 -34.52 -29.31 -30.87
C GLY A 220 -34.59 -27.94 -31.54
N VAL A 221 -34.53 -26.86 -30.75
CA VAL A 221 -34.39 -25.49 -31.23
C VAL A 221 -32.90 -25.26 -31.39
N GLY A 222 -32.36 -25.55 -32.58
CA GLY A 222 -30.93 -25.40 -32.87
C GLY A 222 -30.39 -24.08 -32.32
N GLY A 223 -29.39 -24.19 -31.43
CA GLY A 223 -28.99 -23.15 -30.49
C GLY A 223 -28.89 -21.75 -31.10
N ILE A 224 -29.76 -20.86 -30.61
CA ILE A 224 -29.63 -19.41 -30.75
C ILE A 224 -28.79 -18.85 -29.61
#